data_AF-A0A820ASS3-F1
#
_entry.id   AF-A0A820ASS3-F1
#
_cell.length_a   1.000
_cell.length_b   1.000
_cell.length_c   1.000
_cell.angle_alpha   90.00
_cell.angle_beta   90.00
_cell.angle_gamma   90.00
#
_symmetry.space_group_name_H-M   'P 1'
#
loop_
_entity.id
_entity.type
_entity.pdbx_description
1 polymer ?
#
loop_
_entity_poly.entity_id
_entity_poly.type
_entity_poly.pdbx_seq_one_letter_code
_entity_poly.pdbx_strand_id
1 'polypeptide(L)'
;ESNSSTTAAIKVENPFTHPLLPRIDACIRAENGIYHVYILNEQRQWIPANYKYINHDEFIKDFTLISKMIVDGPLQSFCHRRLQYLKTKHELHTLLNEVKEWSEAKSASHRDFYNVRKVDTHIHAVAAMHQKALLNFMKKKVEVSSDMKVYKKQDGTILTLKGVFDELKININEIDVDLLGVHADRNTFQRFDRFNANYNPVGQTMLRDIFMKTNNYIGGVF
;
A
#
# COMPACT_ATOMS: atom_id res chain seq x y z
N GLU A 1 35.26 13.10 34.24
CA GLU A 1 35.38 12.01 33.25
C GLU A 1 34.04 11.83 32.56
N SER A 2 33.91 12.38 31.35
CA SER A 2 32.68 12.39 30.56
C SER A 2 32.82 11.38 29.42
N ASN A 3 32.18 10.21 29.55
CA ASN A 3 32.11 9.22 28.48
C ASN A 3 31.15 9.69 27.38
N SER A 4 31.69 10.42 26.39
CA SER A 4 31.03 10.60 25.10
C SER A 4 31.16 9.30 24.31
N SER A 5 30.13 8.45 24.36
CA SER A 5 30.02 7.30 23.46
C SER A 5 29.74 7.83 22.04
N THR A 6 30.80 8.02 21.26
CA THR A 6 30.75 8.19 19.82
C THR A 6 30.03 7.00 19.20
N THR A 7 28.77 7.19 18.81
CA THR A 7 28.03 6.28 17.94
C THR A 7 28.65 6.35 16.55
N ALA A 8 29.66 5.50 16.32
CA ALA A 8 30.24 5.29 15.00
C ALA A 8 29.10 4.87 14.05
N ALA A 9 28.84 5.70 13.04
CA ALA A 9 27.88 5.38 11.99
C ALA A 9 28.36 4.12 11.27
N ILE A 10 27.68 3.00 11.52
CA ILE A 10 27.91 1.75 10.81
C ILE A 10 27.63 2.03 9.34
N LYS A 11 28.67 2.02 8.50
CA LYS A 11 28.53 2.01 7.04
C LYS A 11 27.82 0.72 6.67
N VAL A 12 26.52 0.80 6.40
CA VAL A 12 25.73 -0.32 5.90
C VAL A 12 26.09 -0.49 4.42
N GLU A 13 26.91 -1.49 4.09
CA GLU A 13 27.34 -1.77 2.71
C GLU A 13 26.18 -2.18 1.79
N ASN A 14 25.08 -2.72 2.34
CA ASN A 14 23.83 -2.94 1.63
C ASN A 14 22.63 -2.87 2.61
N PRO A 15 21.68 -1.94 2.45
CA PRO A 15 20.55 -1.75 3.37
C PRO A 15 19.55 -2.92 3.38
N PHE A 16 19.69 -3.89 2.48
CA PHE A 16 18.81 -5.06 2.38
C PHE A 16 19.45 -6.34 2.94
N THR A 17 20.70 -6.30 3.40
CA THR A 17 21.41 -7.46 3.97
C THR A 17 21.67 -7.27 5.46
N HIS A 18 20.63 -6.86 6.21
CA HIS A 18 20.75 -6.78 7.66
C HIS A 18 20.78 -8.20 8.26
N PRO A 19 21.74 -8.49 9.17
CA PRO A 19 21.76 -9.77 9.87
C PRO A 19 20.47 -9.92 10.68
N LEU A 20 19.90 -11.12 10.64
CA LEU A 20 18.75 -11.45 11.48
C LEU A 20 19.14 -11.27 12.95
N LEU A 21 18.30 -10.55 13.69
CA LEU A 21 18.49 -10.38 15.14
C LEU A 21 18.49 -11.75 15.83
N PRO A 22 19.25 -11.92 16.93
CA PRO A 22 19.30 -13.17 17.67
C PRO A 22 17.91 -13.54 18.21
N ARG A 23 17.64 -14.84 18.29
CA ARG A 23 16.37 -15.36 18.79
C ARG A 23 16.19 -14.98 20.26
N ILE A 24 15.04 -14.39 20.59
CA ILE A 24 14.63 -14.08 21.96
C ILE A 24 13.68 -15.19 22.42
N ASP A 25 13.87 -15.68 23.65
CA ASP A 25 12.96 -16.62 24.30
C ASP A 25 11.70 -15.87 24.77
N ALA A 26 10.82 -15.61 23.82
CA ALA A 26 9.53 -14.96 24.02
C ALA A 26 8.39 -15.86 23.55
N CYS A 27 7.25 -15.81 24.23
CA CYS A 27 6.00 -16.41 23.76
C CYS A 27 4.93 -15.34 23.58
N ILE A 28 4.08 -15.51 22.57
CA ILE A 28 2.97 -14.62 22.26
C ILE A 28 1.69 -15.32 22.72
N ARG A 29 0.83 -14.61 23.45
CA ARG A 29 -0.50 -15.10 23.83
C ARG A 29 -1.55 -14.07 23.46
N ALA A 30 -2.66 -14.54 22.91
CA ALA A 30 -3.81 -13.69 22.62
C ALA A 30 -4.71 -13.65 23.85
N GLU A 31 -4.93 -12.47 24.42
CA GLU A 31 -5.85 -12.22 25.52
C GLU A 31 -6.87 -11.19 25.04
N ASN A 32 -8.16 -11.55 25.02
CA ASN A 32 -9.24 -10.67 24.53
C ASN A 32 -8.99 -10.08 23.13
N GLY A 33 -8.32 -10.82 22.24
CA GLY A 33 -7.98 -10.38 20.89
C GLY A 33 -6.74 -9.48 20.79
N ILE A 34 -6.10 -9.16 21.91
CA ILE A 34 -4.84 -8.41 21.97
C ILE A 34 -3.69 -9.40 22.16
N TYR A 35 -2.66 -9.29 21.32
CA TYR A 35 -1.47 -10.14 21.43
C TYR A 35 -0.49 -9.56 22.44
N HIS A 36 -0.26 -10.29 23.53
CA HIS A 36 0.70 -9.96 24.56
C HIS A 36 1.98 -10.78 24.40
N VAL A 37 3.11 -10.13 24.58
CA VAL A 37 4.44 -10.76 24.56
C VAL A 37 4.85 -11.08 25.99
N TYR A 38 5.22 -12.33 26.25
CA TYR A 38 5.79 -12.79 27.50
C TYR A 38 7.24 -13.15 27.28
N ILE A 39 8.12 -12.66 28.14
CA ILE A 39 9.56 -12.94 28.11
C ILE A 39 9.87 -13.93 29.23
N LEU A 40 10.76 -14.88 28.94
CA LEU A 40 11.26 -15.81 29.93
C LEU A 40 12.22 -15.08 30.87
N ASN A 41 11.89 -15.01 32.16
CA ASN A 41 12.78 -14.43 33.16
C ASN A 41 13.92 -15.42 33.54
N GLU A 42 14.93 -14.95 34.26
CA GLU A 42 16.05 -15.76 34.78
C GLU A 42 15.56 -16.96 35.63
N GLN A 43 14.40 -16.83 36.28
CA GLN A 43 13.75 -17.91 37.04
C GLN A 43 12.92 -18.87 36.18
N ARG A 44 13.03 -18.82 34.84
CA ARG A 44 12.25 -19.61 33.87
C ARG A 44 10.73 -19.44 33.99
N GLN A 45 10.29 -18.25 34.38
CA GLN A 45 8.87 -17.89 34.42
C GLN A 45 8.52 -16.92 33.30
N TRP A 46 7.33 -17.09 32.71
CA TRP A 46 6.82 -16.20 31.67
C TRP A 46 6.23 -14.94 32.30
N ILE A 47 6.88 -13.80 32.07
CA ILE A 47 6.44 -12.50 32.59
C ILE A 47 6.02 -11.62 31.41
N PRO A 48 4.90 -10.88 31.50
CA PRO A 48 4.50 -9.97 30.43
C PRO A 48 5.55 -8.86 30.24
N ALA A 49 5.93 -8.59 28.99
CA ALA A 49 6.92 -7.56 28.63
C ALA A 49 6.45 -6.11 28.91
N ASN A 50 5.22 -5.95 29.41
CA ASN A 50 4.60 -4.70 29.85
C ASN A 50 4.77 -3.52 28.86
N TYR A 51 4.41 -3.76 27.60
CA TYR A 51 4.31 -2.69 26.61
C TYR A 51 3.08 -1.82 26.88
N LYS A 52 3.21 -0.50 26.68
CA LYS A 52 2.06 0.41 26.76
C LYS A 52 1.16 0.18 25.54
N TYR A 53 -0.10 -0.11 25.78
CA TYR A 53 -1.13 -0.19 24.76
C TYR A 53 -2.44 0.37 25.32
N ILE A 54 -3.34 0.78 24.43
CA ILE A 54 -4.66 1.29 24.79
C ILE A 54 -5.61 0.09 24.88
N ASN A 55 -6.34 -0.01 25.99
CA ASN A 55 -7.33 -1.06 26.15
C ASN A 55 -8.53 -0.82 25.23
N HIS A 56 -9.18 -1.90 24.80
CA HIS A 56 -10.36 -1.83 23.94
C HIS A 56 -11.47 -0.94 24.52
N ASP A 57 -11.74 -1.04 25.83
CA ASP A 57 -12.79 -0.25 26.48
C ASP A 57 -12.44 1.25 26.56
N GLU A 58 -11.16 1.58 26.71
CA GLU A 58 -10.67 2.96 26.67
C GLU A 58 -10.83 3.53 25.26
N PHE A 59 -10.42 2.77 24.25
CA PHE A 59 -10.62 3.13 22.85
C PHE A 59 -12.09 3.40 22.51
N ILE A 60 -13.03 2.54 22.95
CA ILE A 60 -14.46 2.74 22.71
C ILE A 60 -14.97 4.01 23.40
N LYS A 61 -14.55 4.26 24.64
CA LYS A 61 -14.95 5.46 25.39
C LYS A 61 -14.48 6.73 24.65
N ASP A 62 -13.21 6.75 24.24
CA ASP A 62 -12.62 7.88 23.54
C ASP A 62 -13.25 8.08 22.15
N PHE A 63 -13.47 6.99 21.41
CA PHE A 63 -14.15 7.02 20.12
C PHE A 63 -15.57 7.57 20.25
N THR A 64 -16.31 7.14 21.27
CA THR A 64 -17.67 7.63 21.55
C THR A 64 -17.66 9.11 21.92
N LEU A 65 -16.67 9.55 22.71
CA LEU A 65 -16.49 10.95 23.07
C LEU A 65 -16.25 11.81 21.83
N ILE A 66 -15.29 11.42 20.98
CA ILE A 66 -14.98 12.12 19.73
C ILE A 66 -16.20 12.13 18.80
N SER A 67 -16.91 11.00 18.69
CA SER A 67 -18.12 10.91 17.86
C SER A 67 -19.21 11.87 18.32
N LYS A 68 -19.40 12.02 19.64
CA LYS A 68 -20.34 13.01 20.20
C LYS A 68 -19.91 14.45 19.88
N MET A 69 -18.62 14.75 19.99
CA MET A 69 -18.08 16.07 19.62
C MET A 69 -18.28 16.37 18.13
N ILE A 70 -18.07 15.39 17.25
CA ILE A 70 -18.25 15.56 15.81
C ILE A 70 -19.68 15.95 15.48
N VAL A 71 -20.68 15.42 16.18
CA VAL A 71 -22.11 15.68 15.92
C VAL A 71 -22.61 16.97 16.59
N ASP A 72 -21.83 17.59 17.47
CA ASP A 72 -22.22 18.83 18.16
C ASP A 72 -22.37 20.00 17.19
N GLY A 73 -23.59 20.52 17.05
CA GLY A 73 -23.95 21.56 16.08
C GLY A 73 -23.18 22.89 16.25
N PRO A 74 -23.08 23.44 17.48
CA PRO A 74 -22.25 24.61 17.77
C PRO A 74 -20.78 24.42 17.38
N LEU A 75 -20.17 23.27 17.75
CA LEU A 75 -18.79 22.96 17.39
C LEU A 75 -18.61 22.84 15.88
N GLN A 76 -19.51 22.13 15.18
CA GLN A 76 -19.48 22.04 13.71
C GLN A 76 -19.54 23.43 13.06
N SER A 77 -20.46 24.28 13.52
CA SER A 77 -20.63 25.64 13.00
C SER A 77 -19.39 26.51 13.23
N PHE A 78 -18.78 26.40 14.42
CA PHE A 78 -17.54 27.10 14.74
C PHE A 78 -16.37 26.62 13.86
N CYS A 79 -16.18 25.31 13.74
CA CYS A 79 -15.16 24.71 12.90
C CYS A 79 -15.34 25.11 11.43
N HIS A 80 -16.57 25.10 10.92
CA HIS A 80 -16.87 25.54 9.55
C HIS A 80 -16.47 27.00 9.33
N ARG A 81 -16.88 27.92 10.23
CA ARG A 81 -16.48 29.34 10.14
C ARG A 81 -14.97 29.52 10.17
N ARG A 82 -14.26 28.76 11.00
CA ARG A 82 -12.80 28.80 11.09
C ARG A 82 -12.13 28.28 9.82
N LEU A 83 -12.63 27.20 9.23
CA LEU A 83 -12.13 26.67 7.97
C LEU A 83 -12.36 27.65 6.82
N GLN A 84 -13.53 28.30 6.75
CA GLN A 84 -13.79 29.36 5.77
C GLN A 84 -12.84 30.54 5.94
N TYR A 85 -12.64 31.00 7.17
CA TYR A 85 -11.67 32.06 7.45
C TYR A 85 -10.25 31.70 6.98
N LEU A 86 -9.78 30.48 7.28
CA LEU A 86 -8.46 30.01 6.83
C LEU A 86 -8.35 29.94 5.31
N LYS A 87 -9.41 29.49 4.63
CA LYS A 87 -9.49 29.47 3.18
C LYS A 87 -9.39 30.88 2.60
N THR A 88 -10.24 31.82 3.04
CA THR A 88 -10.22 33.20 2.56
C THR A 88 -8.89 33.90 2.87
N LYS A 89 -8.29 33.62 4.04
CA LYS A 89 -6.96 34.14 4.38
C LYS A 89 -5.89 33.64 3.40
N HIS A 90 -5.95 32.36 3.00
CA HIS A 90 -5.03 31.81 2.00
C HIS A 90 -5.27 32.40 0.61
N GLU A 91 -6.53 32.54 0.18
CA GLU A 91 -6.87 33.18 -1.10
C GLU A 91 -6.35 34.63 -1.16
N LEU A 92 -6.52 35.40 -0.09
CA LEU A 92 -5.97 36.75 0.02
C LEU A 92 -4.43 36.74 -0.03
N HIS A 93 -3.79 35.79 0.65
CA HIS A 93 -2.34 35.63 0.59
C HIS A 93 -1.86 35.42 -0.84
N THR A 94 -2.49 34.51 -1.59
CA THR A 94 -2.16 34.25 -2.99
C THR A 94 -2.32 35.51 -3.83
N LEU A 95 -3.45 36.22 -3.71
CA LEU A 95 -3.69 37.47 -4.46
C LEU A 95 -2.64 38.55 -4.20
N LEU A 96 -2.14 38.67 -2.97
CA LEU A 96 -1.17 39.70 -2.60
C LEU A 96 0.29 39.30 -2.91
N ASN A 97 0.60 38.01 -2.92
CA ASN A 97 1.98 37.52 -2.94
C ASN A 97 2.35 36.65 -4.15
N GLU A 98 1.42 36.29 -5.03
CA GLU A 98 1.67 35.41 -6.19
C GLU A 98 2.90 35.84 -7.01
N VAL A 99 3.03 37.13 -7.33
CA VAL A 99 4.15 37.66 -8.11
C VAL A 99 5.49 37.50 -7.37
N LYS A 100 5.49 37.67 -6.03
CA LYS A 100 6.68 37.51 -5.20
C LYS A 100 7.08 36.04 -5.12
N GLU A 101 6.12 35.16 -4.85
CA GLU A 101 6.34 33.70 -4.82
C GLU A 101 6.87 33.18 -6.16
N TRP A 102 6.32 33.68 -7.27
CA TRP A 102 6.79 33.32 -8.61
C TRP A 102 8.22 33.80 -8.88
N SER A 103 8.57 35.01 -8.46
CA SER A 103 9.94 35.53 -8.59
C SER A 103 10.93 34.73 -7.74
N GLU A 104 10.53 34.30 -6.53
CA GLU A 104 11.35 33.46 -5.66
C GLU A 104 11.53 32.05 -6.23
N ALA A 105 10.47 31.46 -6.80
CA ALA A 105 10.56 30.17 -7.48
C ALA A 105 11.52 30.24 -8.68
N LYS A 106 11.56 31.37 -9.40
CA LYS A 106 12.50 31.59 -10.51
C LYS A 106 13.95 31.79 -10.07
N SER A 107 14.18 32.37 -8.89
CA SER A 107 15.54 32.59 -8.40
C SER A 107 16.22 31.29 -7.97
N ALA A 108 15.43 30.29 -7.58
CA ALA A 108 15.90 28.93 -7.30
C ALA A 108 16.10 28.12 -8.59
N SER A 109 17.25 28.28 -9.24
CA SER A 109 17.62 27.47 -10.40
C SER A 109 17.61 25.97 -10.07
N HIS A 110 17.15 25.15 -11.02
CA HIS A 110 17.07 23.68 -10.90
C HIS A 110 16.13 23.12 -9.82
N ARG A 111 15.22 23.93 -9.26
CA ARG A 111 14.14 23.48 -8.36
C ARG A 111 12.78 23.72 -9.00
N ASP A 112 12.51 23.01 -10.08
CA ASP A 112 11.26 23.08 -10.83
C ASP A 112 10.35 21.86 -10.56
N PHE A 113 9.22 21.82 -11.28
CA PHE A 113 8.28 20.71 -11.20
C PHE A 113 8.88 19.36 -11.66
N TYR A 114 10.04 19.30 -12.31
CA TYR A 114 10.65 18.01 -12.65
C TYR A 114 11.65 17.56 -11.59
N ASN A 115 12.39 18.51 -11.01
CA ASN A 115 13.47 18.24 -10.06
C ASN A 115 12.99 18.05 -8.61
N VAL A 116 11.82 18.59 -8.25
CA VAL A 116 11.25 18.32 -6.92
C VAL A 116 10.81 16.86 -6.83
N ARG A 117 11.19 16.18 -5.75
CA ARG A 117 10.76 14.80 -5.48
C ARG A 117 9.31 14.79 -5.00
N LYS A 118 8.45 14.02 -5.65
CA LYS A 118 7.08 13.75 -5.20
C LYS A 118 6.95 12.27 -4.90
N VAL A 119 6.15 11.97 -3.90
CA VAL A 119 5.85 10.61 -3.47
C VAL A 119 4.35 10.41 -3.56
N ASP A 120 3.94 9.32 -4.21
CA ASP A 120 2.57 8.85 -4.12
C ASP A 120 2.35 8.22 -2.74
N THR A 121 1.45 8.81 -1.96
CA THR A 121 1.16 8.38 -0.59
C THR A 121 0.02 7.36 -0.51
N HIS A 122 -0.66 7.09 -1.61
CA HIS A 122 -1.78 6.14 -1.65
C HIS A 122 -1.78 5.40 -2.99
N ILE A 123 -0.92 4.39 -3.09
CA ILE A 123 -0.86 3.48 -4.23
C ILE A 123 -1.03 2.04 -3.77
N HIS A 124 -1.81 1.27 -4.52
CA HIS A 124 -1.89 -0.16 -4.35
C HIS A 124 -0.87 -0.82 -5.28
N ALA A 125 0.02 -1.68 -4.76
CA ALA A 125 1.09 -2.30 -5.54
C ALA A 125 0.57 -3.03 -6.80
N VAL A 126 -0.56 -3.72 -6.68
CA VAL A 126 -1.23 -4.45 -7.78
C VAL A 126 -1.75 -3.51 -8.89
N ALA A 127 -1.96 -2.24 -8.58
CA ALA A 127 -2.42 -1.19 -9.47
C ALA A 127 -1.30 -0.27 -9.97
N ALA A 128 -0.05 -0.51 -9.56
CA ALA A 128 1.06 0.38 -9.86
C ALA A 128 1.53 0.33 -11.32
N MET A 129 1.08 -0.68 -12.07
CA MET A 129 1.45 -0.88 -13.47
C MET A 129 0.48 -0.19 -14.43
N HIS A 130 1.04 0.33 -15.52
CA HIS A 130 0.24 0.85 -16.61
C HIS A 130 -0.39 -0.29 -17.43
N GLN A 131 -1.67 -0.16 -17.80
CA GLN A 131 -2.45 -1.17 -18.53
C GLN A 131 -1.78 -1.70 -19.81
N LYS A 132 -1.16 -0.83 -20.60
CA LYS A 132 -0.43 -1.22 -21.83
C LYS A 132 0.83 -2.03 -21.51
N ALA A 133 1.51 -1.72 -20.41
CA ALA A 133 2.69 -2.45 -19.99
C ALA A 133 2.32 -3.88 -19.53
N LEU A 134 1.22 -4.01 -18.79
CA LEU A 134 0.67 -5.32 -18.41
C LEU A 134 0.28 -6.14 -19.65
N LEU A 135 -0.44 -5.55 -20.61
CA LEU A 135 -0.82 -6.25 -21.84
C LEU A 135 0.40 -6.76 -22.62
N ASN A 136 1.41 -5.91 -22.80
CA ASN A 136 2.65 -6.28 -23.48
C ASN A 136 3.41 -7.39 -22.73
N PHE A 137 3.39 -7.34 -21.40
CA PHE A 137 3.97 -8.38 -20.57
C PHE A 137 3.26 -9.73 -20.75
N MET A 138 1.93 -9.74 -20.73
CA MET A 138 1.12 -10.94 -20.97
C MET A 138 1.38 -11.53 -22.36
N LYS A 139 1.36 -10.68 -23.41
CA LYS A 139 1.68 -11.09 -24.80
C LYS A 139 3.06 -11.76 -24.88
N LYS A 140 4.09 -11.09 -24.35
CA LYS A 140 5.47 -11.62 -24.33
C LYS A 140 5.59 -12.94 -23.57
N LYS A 141 4.88 -13.11 -22.46
CA LYS A 141 4.92 -14.35 -21.67
C LYS A 141 4.23 -15.52 -22.36
N VAL A 142 3.14 -15.26 -23.09
CA VAL A 142 2.51 -16.31 -23.91
C VAL A 142 3.42 -16.74 -25.06
N GLU A 143 4.12 -15.82 -25.70
CA GLU A 143 5.06 -16.13 -26.78
C GLU A 143 6.29 -16.94 -26.31
N VAL A 144 6.87 -16.56 -25.17
CA VAL A 144 8.14 -17.15 -24.69
C VAL A 144 7.93 -18.38 -23.79
N SER A 145 6.81 -18.46 -23.08
CA SER A 145 6.59 -19.42 -22.00
C SER A 145 5.21 -20.08 -22.04
N SER A 146 4.70 -20.34 -23.25
CA SER A 146 3.41 -21.00 -23.51
C SER A 146 3.23 -22.32 -22.76
N ASP A 147 4.29 -23.14 -22.69
CA ASP A 147 4.25 -24.48 -22.13
C ASP A 147 4.50 -24.52 -20.61
N MET A 148 4.78 -23.36 -20.00
CA MET A 148 5.01 -23.26 -18.56
C MET A 148 3.72 -23.60 -17.80
N LYS A 149 3.81 -24.46 -16.79
CA LYS A 149 2.70 -24.80 -15.89
C LYS A 149 2.47 -23.64 -14.93
N VAL A 150 1.36 -22.94 -15.06
CA VAL A 150 1.11 -21.66 -14.36
C VAL A 150 -0.04 -21.70 -13.37
N TYR A 151 -0.95 -22.65 -13.51
CA TYR A 151 -2.18 -22.68 -12.72
C TYR A 151 -2.56 -24.10 -12.32
N LYS A 152 -3.03 -24.26 -11.08
CA LYS A 152 -3.54 -25.54 -10.55
C LYS A 152 -5.00 -25.36 -10.16
N LYS A 153 -5.88 -26.14 -10.77
CA LYS A 153 -7.31 -26.17 -10.43
C LYS A 153 -7.54 -26.83 -9.07
N GLN A 154 -8.73 -26.60 -8.51
CA GLN A 154 -9.19 -27.27 -7.28
C GLN A 154 -9.20 -28.79 -7.44
N ASP A 155 -9.53 -29.29 -8.64
CA ASP A 155 -9.54 -30.71 -8.99
C ASP A 155 -8.13 -31.33 -9.12
N GLY A 156 -7.07 -30.54 -8.90
CA GLY A 156 -5.68 -30.98 -8.97
C GLY A 156 -5.04 -30.89 -10.36
N THR A 157 -5.83 -30.66 -11.42
CA THR A 157 -5.34 -30.49 -12.79
C THR A 157 -4.45 -29.26 -12.92
N ILE A 158 -3.28 -29.44 -13.55
CA ILE A 158 -2.32 -28.36 -13.78
C ILE A 158 -2.43 -27.91 -15.24
N LEU A 159 -2.61 -26.62 -15.46
CA LEU A 159 -2.69 -25.99 -16.77
C LEU A 159 -1.36 -25.31 -17.12
N THR A 160 -1.00 -25.41 -18.40
CA THR A 160 0.02 -24.56 -19.00
C THR A 160 -0.53 -23.17 -19.29
N LEU A 161 0.35 -22.18 -19.52
CA LEU A 161 -0.08 -20.83 -19.85
C LEU A 161 -0.96 -20.82 -21.11
N LYS A 162 -0.57 -21.58 -22.13
CA LYS A 162 -1.40 -21.80 -23.32
C LYS A 162 -2.75 -22.44 -22.98
N GLY A 163 -2.75 -23.49 -22.15
CA GLY A 163 -3.97 -24.16 -21.72
C GLY A 163 -4.94 -23.24 -20.95
N VAL A 164 -4.41 -22.25 -20.22
CA VAL A 164 -5.23 -21.22 -19.57
C VAL A 164 -5.94 -20.33 -20.60
N PHE A 165 -5.22 -19.85 -21.62
CA PHE A 165 -5.83 -19.03 -22.68
C PHE A 165 -6.82 -19.83 -23.55
N ASP A 166 -6.51 -21.09 -23.84
CA ASP A 166 -7.39 -22.00 -24.57
C ASP A 166 -8.69 -22.28 -23.81
N GLU A 167 -8.61 -22.49 -22.48
CA GLU A 167 -9.80 -22.70 -21.63
C GLU A 167 -10.67 -21.45 -21.52
N LEU A 168 -10.04 -20.28 -21.40
CA LEU A 168 -10.75 -19.01 -21.37
C LEU A 168 -11.31 -18.62 -22.75
N LYS A 169 -10.91 -19.33 -23.82
CA LYS A 169 -11.24 -19.02 -25.23
C LYS A 169 -10.88 -17.60 -25.63
N ILE A 170 -9.75 -17.11 -25.11
CA ILE A 170 -9.26 -15.76 -25.38
C ILE A 170 -8.00 -15.84 -26.24
N ASN A 171 -8.04 -15.22 -27.42
CA ASN A 171 -6.84 -15.02 -28.21
C ASN A 171 -6.06 -13.81 -27.70
N ILE A 172 -4.89 -14.03 -27.09
CA ILE A 172 -4.06 -12.96 -26.51
C ILE A 172 -3.69 -11.87 -27.52
N ASN A 173 -3.58 -12.20 -28.81
CA ASN A 173 -3.20 -11.25 -29.85
C ASN A 173 -4.34 -10.27 -30.18
N GLU A 174 -5.58 -10.70 -29.98
CA GLU A 174 -6.79 -9.90 -30.20
C GLU A 174 -7.16 -9.04 -28.99
N ILE A 175 -6.55 -9.28 -27.83
CA ILE A 175 -6.73 -8.42 -26.65
C ILE A 175 -6.04 -7.07 -26.90
N ASP A 176 -6.82 -6.01 -26.83
CA ASP A 176 -6.36 -4.64 -26.75
C ASP A 176 -6.47 -4.09 -25.32
N VAL A 177 -6.10 -2.82 -25.16
CA VAL A 177 -6.09 -2.17 -23.85
C VAL A 177 -7.51 -2.00 -23.28
N ASP A 178 -8.51 -1.85 -24.14
CA ASP A 178 -9.89 -1.61 -23.74
C ASP A 178 -10.56 -2.93 -23.32
N LEU A 179 -10.31 -4.02 -24.04
CA LEU A 179 -10.73 -5.38 -23.72
C LEU A 179 -10.08 -5.92 -22.44
N LEU A 180 -8.86 -5.46 -22.12
CA LEU A 180 -8.18 -5.84 -20.88
C LEU A 180 -8.95 -5.36 -19.64
N GLY A 181 -9.70 -4.25 -19.75
CA GLY A 181 -10.63 -3.78 -18.72
C GLY A 181 -9.98 -3.34 -17.39
N VAL A 182 -8.67 -3.12 -17.37
CA VAL A 182 -7.93 -2.71 -16.16
C VAL A 182 -7.78 -1.20 -16.07
N HIS A 183 -8.79 -0.54 -15.50
CA HIS A 183 -8.82 0.92 -15.40
C HIS A 183 -8.76 1.42 -13.96
N ALA A 184 -7.86 2.38 -13.73
CA ALA A 184 -7.83 3.19 -12.52
C ALA A 184 -8.71 4.43 -12.73
N ASP A 185 -9.92 4.42 -12.19
CA ASP A 185 -10.82 5.59 -12.23
C ASP A 185 -10.84 6.31 -10.87
N ARG A 186 -11.08 7.63 -10.89
CA ARG A 186 -11.27 8.48 -9.70
C ARG A 186 -12.39 7.95 -8.79
N ASN A 187 -13.38 7.27 -9.37
CA ASN A 187 -14.50 6.67 -8.64
C ASN A 187 -14.16 5.37 -7.89
N THR A 188 -12.92 4.89 -7.96
CA THR A 188 -12.45 3.70 -7.20
C THR A 188 -11.90 4.04 -5.82
N PHE A 189 -11.71 5.34 -5.52
CA PHE A 189 -11.20 5.78 -4.22
C PHE A 189 -12.16 5.39 -3.09
N GLN A 190 -11.65 4.69 -2.07
CA GLN A 190 -12.41 4.11 -0.94
C GLN A 190 -13.42 2.99 -1.29
N ARG A 191 -13.55 2.60 -2.57
CA ARG A 191 -14.45 1.54 -3.04
C ARG A 191 -13.67 0.28 -3.41
N PHE A 192 -13.25 -0.46 -2.38
CA PHE A 192 -12.45 -1.67 -2.52
C PHE A 192 -13.12 -2.78 -3.36
N ASP A 193 -14.45 -2.81 -3.38
CA ASP A 193 -15.26 -3.70 -4.22
C ASP A 193 -15.04 -3.40 -5.72
N ARG A 194 -15.17 -2.12 -6.12
CA ARG A 194 -14.93 -1.67 -7.49
C ARG A 194 -13.46 -1.74 -7.87
N PHE A 195 -12.57 -1.42 -6.93
CA PHE A 195 -11.13 -1.59 -7.12
C PHE A 195 -10.80 -3.05 -7.47
N ASN A 196 -11.26 -4.03 -6.69
CA ASN A 196 -10.98 -5.45 -6.96
C ASN A 196 -11.57 -5.94 -8.28
N ALA A 197 -12.73 -5.44 -8.69
CA ALA A 197 -13.33 -5.76 -9.98
C ALA A 197 -12.50 -5.20 -11.15
N ASN A 198 -12.00 -3.96 -11.01
CA ASN A 198 -11.22 -3.27 -12.03
C ASN A 198 -9.80 -3.83 -12.23
N TYR A 199 -9.30 -4.70 -11.35
CA TYR A 199 -7.98 -5.33 -11.48
C TYR A 199 -8.07 -6.85 -11.76
N ASN A 200 -9.18 -7.31 -12.33
CA ASN A 200 -9.29 -8.62 -12.96
C ASN A 200 -9.09 -8.46 -14.47
N PRO A 201 -7.94 -8.86 -15.05
CA PRO A 201 -7.73 -8.77 -16.49
C PRO A 201 -8.83 -9.51 -17.25
N VAL A 202 -9.50 -8.83 -18.19
CA VAL A 202 -10.64 -9.38 -18.97
C VAL A 202 -11.78 -9.88 -18.06
N GLY A 203 -11.87 -9.40 -16.82
CA GLY A 203 -12.83 -9.89 -15.82
C GLY A 203 -12.53 -11.29 -15.28
N GLN A 204 -11.37 -11.89 -15.60
CA GLN A 204 -11.01 -13.25 -15.22
C GLN A 204 -10.07 -13.27 -14.00
N THR A 205 -10.52 -13.93 -12.93
CA THR A 205 -9.72 -14.12 -11.70
C THR A 205 -8.49 -14.98 -11.94
N MET A 206 -8.55 -15.93 -12.88
CA MET A 206 -7.40 -16.78 -13.24
C MET A 206 -6.21 -15.96 -13.75
N LEU A 207 -6.45 -15.00 -14.64
CA LEU A 207 -5.38 -14.15 -15.19
C LEU A 207 -4.80 -13.23 -14.12
N ARG A 208 -5.63 -12.72 -13.20
CA ARG A 208 -5.16 -11.96 -12.04
C ARG A 208 -4.28 -12.82 -11.13
N ASP A 209 -4.67 -14.06 -10.86
CA ASP A 209 -3.89 -14.94 -9.99
C ASP A 209 -2.52 -15.28 -10.58
N ILE A 210 -2.44 -15.45 -11.89
CA ILE A 210 -1.19 -15.77 -12.59
C ILE A 210 -0.28 -14.55 -12.69
N PHE A 211 -0.80 -13.38 -13.08
CA PHE A 211 0.02 -12.22 -13.45
C PHE A 211 0.09 -11.11 -12.39
N MET A 212 -0.73 -11.16 -11.33
CA MET A 212 -0.87 -10.04 -10.39
C MET A 212 -0.79 -10.46 -8.92
N LYS A 213 -0.72 -11.75 -8.61
CA LYS A 213 -0.55 -12.27 -7.24
C LYS A 213 0.81 -12.94 -7.07
N THR A 214 1.45 -12.68 -5.93
CA THR A 214 2.71 -13.33 -5.54
C THR A 214 2.50 -14.73 -4.96
N ASN A 215 1.37 -14.96 -4.29
CA ASN A 215 0.99 -16.28 -3.81
C ASN A 215 0.16 -17.01 -4.86
N ASN A 216 0.84 -17.68 -5.80
CA ASN A 216 0.24 -18.48 -6.84
C ASN A 216 1.07 -19.76 -7.10
N TYR A 217 0.63 -20.61 -8.04
CA TYR A 217 1.29 -21.89 -8.34
C TYR A 217 2.76 -21.74 -8.76
N ILE A 218 3.13 -20.60 -9.35
CA ILE A 218 4.50 -20.30 -9.78
C ILE A 218 5.29 -19.49 -8.76
N GLY A 219 4.75 -19.23 -7.56
CA GLY A 219 5.43 -18.48 -6.50
C GLY A 219 5.73 -17.02 -6.86
N GLY A 220 4.90 -16.38 -7.68
CA GLY A 220 5.06 -14.96 -8.03
C GLY A 220 6.20 -14.70 -9.01
N VAL A 221 6.55 -15.67 -9.84
CA VAL A 221 7.57 -15.52 -10.90
C VAL A 221 7.15 -14.51 -11.99
N PHE A 222 5.84 -14.28 -12.15
CA PHE A 222 5.28 -13.30 -13.07
C PHE A 222 4.82 -12.05 -12.34
#